data_AF-C4KFF3-F1
#
_entry.id   AF-C4KFF3-F1
#
_cell.length_a   1.000
_cell.length_b   1.000
_cell.length_c   1.000
_cell.angle_alpha   90.00
_cell.angle_beta   90.00
_cell.angle_gamma   90.00
#
_symmetry.space_group_name_H-M   'P 1'
#
loop_
_entity.id
_entity.type
_entity.pdbx_description
1 polymer ?
#
loop_
_entity_poly.entity_id
_entity_poly.type
_entity_poly.pdbx_seq_one_letter_code
_entity_poly.pdbx_strand_id
1 'polypeptide(L)'
;MMSTKVEEKEEKKYIYKSTAKKIYKITDNQINEAIERGILTDYKYRRNPHYRSAPESLLLNPKEIEEKLELIKQLPKYSEEEKQRKVEYQRKWRKANELVFYCPLCNKNIRPPRDSEIRELYIKDLKDKDNSITGLIIAHLRHQHTDYDQKRLEAGKVVPDTEEECKEIVTEDGDIDEECYEVPLDPFEYQFEKARYIGSLKKSYNRKVIDIAIKNGMLVSTEENERKILKPNYEVVSPKPKQGK
;
A
#
# COMPACT_ATOMS: atom_id res chain seq x y z
N MET A 1 -2.84 -39.73 -23.00
CA MET A 1 -1.68 -40.64 -22.77
C MET A 1 -1.38 -40.67 -21.27
N MET A 2 -1.00 -41.83 -20.77
CA MET A 2 -1.12 -42.27 -19.37
C MET A 2 -0.07 -41.66 -18.42
N SER A 3 -0.44 -40.65 -17.61
CA SER A 3 0.39 -40.18 -16.48
C SER A 3 -0.32 -40.10 -15.12
N THR A 4 -1.64 -40.28 -15.04
CA THR A 4 -2.41 -39.82 -13.87
C THR A 4 -2.22 -40.65 -12.59
N LYS A 5 -2.05 -41.98 -12.65
CA LYS A 5 -2.03 -42.82 -11.43
C LYS A 5 -0.69 -42.85 -10.68
N VAL A 6 0.42 -42.60 -11.36
CA VAL A 6 1.76 -42.57 -10.73
C VAL A 6 2.03 -41.17 -10.17
N GLU A 7 1.65 -40.13 -10.91
CA GLU A 7 1.70 -38.74 -10.45
C GLU A 7 0.82 -38.52 -9.20
N GLU A 8 -0.42 -39.02 -9.17
CA GLU A 8 -1.32 -38.91 -7.99
C GLU A 8 -0.77 -39.64 -6.73
N LYS A 9 -0.04 -40.75 -6.92
CA LYS A 9 0.57 -41.50 -5.80
C LYS A 9 1.82 -40.82 -5.26
N GLU A 10 2.62 -40.21 -6.13
CA GLU A 10 3.74 -39.35 -5.71
C GLU A 10 3.25 -38.03 -5.09
N GLU A 11 2.11 -37.50 -5.52
CA GLU A 11 1.50 -36.27 -4.99
C GLU A 11 1.14 -36.38 -3.50
N LYS A 12 0.79 -37.58 -3.00
CA LYS A 12 0.60 -37.81 -1.55
C LYS A 12 1.89 -37.75 -0.74
N LYS A 13 3.06 -37.80 -1.38
CA LYS A 13 4.37 -37.80 -0.70
C LYS A 13 4.87 -36.39 -0.39
N TYR A 14 4.45 -35.35 -1.09
CA TYR A 14 5.00 -34.00 -0.90
C TYR A 14 3.97 -33.01 -0.35
N ILE A 15 4.44 -32.08 0.47
CA ILE A 15 3.64 -30.98 1.01
C ILE A 15 4.22 -29.64 0.55
N TYR A 16 3.35 -28.65 0.36
CA TYR A 16 3.79 -27.30 0.03
C TYR A 16 4.63 -26.69 1.15
N LYS A 17 5.61 -25.84 0.78
CA LYS A 17 6.43 -25.06 1.72
C LYS A 17 5.59 -24.34 2.78
N SER A 18 4.49 -23.71 2.37
CA SER A 18 3.56 -23.01 3.27
C SER A 18 2.92 -23.94 4.31
N THR A 19 2.62 -25.18 3.93
CA THR A 19 2.09 -26.23 4.82
C THR A 19 3.16 -26.73 5.78
N ALA A 20 4.37 -27.02 5.27
CA ALA A 20 5.50 -27.47 6.08
C ALA A 20 5.84 -26.48 7.20
N LYS A 21 5.88 -25.18 6.90
CA LYS A 21 6.13 -24.12 7.89
C LYS A 21 5.13 -24.12 9.04
N LYS A 22 3.85 -24.36 8.75
CA LYS A 22 2.78 -24.38 9.76
C LYS A 22 2.87 -25.61 10.66
N ILE A 23 3.06 -26.79 10.05
CA ILE A 23 3.12 -28.07 10.78
C ILE A 23 4.39 -28.15 11.64
N TYR A 24 5.54 -27.88 11.05
CA TYR A 24 6.85 -28.11 11.68
C TYR A 24 7.44 -26.87 12.37
N LYS A 25 6.74 -25.73 12.31
CA LYS A 25 7.13 -24.44 12.93
C LYS A 25 8.52 -23.95 12.49
N ILE A 26 8.88 -24.19 11.23
CA ILE A 26 10.13 -23.75 10.59
C ILE A 26 9.90 -22.50 9.71
N THR A 27 10.96 -21.73 9.45
CA THR A 27 10.87 -20.50 8.64
C THR A 27 11.25 -20.72 7.18
N ASP A 28 10.98 -19.73 6.31
CA ASP A 28 11.41 -19.78 4.91
C ASP A 28 12.93 -19.90 4.79
N ASN A 29 13.67 -19.14 5.60
CA ASN A 29 15.12 -19.18 5.60
C ASN A 29 15.67 -20.54 6.02
N GLN A 30 15.11 -21.16 7.06
CA GLN A 30 15.55 -22.48 7.51
C GLN A 30 15.35 -23.55 6.44
N ILE A 31 14.25 -23.48 5.68
CA ILE A 31 14.01 -24.39 4.55
C ILE A 31 15.02 -24.15 3.43
N ASN A 32 15.23 -22.90 3.05
CA ASN A 32 16.16 -22.55 1.97
C ASN A 32 17.61 -22.95 2.33
N GLU A 33 18.07 -22.60 3.53
CA GLU A 33 19.39 -22.99 4.06
C GLU A 33 19.54 -24.50 4.17
N ALA A 34 18.48 -25.22 4.56
CA ALA A 34 18.54 -26.67 4.62
C ALA A 34 18.71 -27.30 3.22
N ILE A 35 18.10 -26.72 2.20
CA ILE A 35 18.28 -27.15 0.80
C ILE A 35 19.71 -26.82 0.33
N GLU A 36 20.16 -25.58 0.56
CA GLU A 36 21.50 -25.12 0.14
C GLU A 36 22.63 -25.93 0.79
N ARG A 37 22.46 -26.32 2.06
CA ARG A 37 23.43 -27.14 2.80
C ARG A 37 23.29 -28.64 2.52
N GLY A 38 22.35 -29.05 1.66
CA GLY A 38 22.08 -30.46 1.36
C GLY A 38 21.49 -31.25 2.53
N ILE A 39 20.94 -30.58 3.54
CA ILE A 39 20.18 -31.22 4.62
C ILE A 39 18.85 -31.72 4.05
N LEU A 40 18.13 -30.90 3.29
CA LEU A 40 16.96 -31.33 2.54
C LEU A 40 17.36 -31.62 1.10
N THR A 41 17.14 -32.85 0.67
CA THR A 41 17.54 -33.34 -0.66
C THR A 41 16.34 -33.77 -1.51
N ASP A 42 15.23 -34.16 -0.88
CA ASP A 42 14.02 -34.65 -1.53
C ASP A 42 12.95 -33.53 -1.63
N TYR A 43 13.17 -32.62 -2.57
CA TYR A 43 12.27 -31.50 -2.86
C TYR A 43 11.98 -31.37 -4.37
N LYS A 44 10.86 -30.74 -4.72
CA LYS A 44 10.46 -30.48 -6.11
C LYS A 44 9.98 -29.04 -6.28
N TYR A 45 10.29 -28.43 -7.40
CA TYR A 45 9.64 -27.19 -7.84
C TYR A 45 8.50 -27.54 -8.80
N ARG A 46 7.32 -26.96 -8.57
CA ARG A 46 6.15 -27.15 -9.43
C ARG A 46 5.52 -25.81 -9.77
N ARG A 47 5.36 -25.54 -11.05
CA ARG A 47 4.65 -24.35 -11.53
C ARG A 47 3.16 -24.42 -11.19
N ASN A 48 2.55 -23.29 -10.84
CA ASN A 48 1.12 -23.24 -10.57
C ASN A 48 0.33 -23.52 -11.86
N PRO A 49 -0.56 -24.54 -11.90
CA PRO A 49 -1.35 -24.85 -13.09
C PRO A 49 -2.28 -23.71 -13.53
N HIS A 50 -2.77 -22.91 -12.58
CA HIS A 50 -3.76 -21.87 -12.82
C HIS A 50 -3.15 -20.50 -13.14
N TYR A 51 -1.85 -20.31 -12.91
CA TYR A 51 -1.15 -19.05 -13.15
C TYR A 51 0.24 -19.32 -13.71
N ARG A 52 0.35 -19.38 -15.06
CA ARG A 52 1.62 -19.63 -15.74
C ARG A 52 2.68 -18.56 -15.43
N SER A 53 2.31 -17.31 -15.16
CA SER A 53 3.26 -16.23 -14.83
C SER A 53 3.76 -16.27 -13.38
N ALA A 54 3.19 -17.11 -12.51
CA ALA A 54 3.60 -17.18 -11.12
C ALA A 54 4.93 -17.95 -10.94
N PRO A 55 5.75 -17.60 -9.93
CA PRO A 55 6.94 -18.35 -9.58
C PRO A 55 6.59 -19.79 -9.18
N GLU A 56 7.54 -20.71 -9.37
CA GLU A 56 7.34 -22.11 -9.02
C GLU A 56 7.16 -22.30 -7.51
N SER A 57 6.25 -23.20 -7.15
CA SER A 57 5.99 -23.57 -5.76
C SER A 57 6.93 -24.68 -5.33
N LEU A 58 7.55 -24.52 -4.16
CA LEU A 58 8.40 -25.53 -3.54
C LEU A 58 7.56 -26.57 -2.78
N LEU A 59 7.76 -27.84 -3.13
CA LEU A 59 7.17 -29.03 -2.53
C LEU A 59 8.27 -29.81 -1.79
N LEU A 60 7.98 -30.26 -0.58
CA LEU A 60 8.94 -30.89 0.33
C LEU A 60 8.41 -32.25 0.81
N ASN A 61 9.30 -33.24 0.95
CA ASN A 61 8.94 -34.52 1.56
C ASN A 61 8.80 -34.37 3.10
N PRO A 62 7.60 -34.59 3.69
CA PRO A 62 7.37 -34.43 5.11
C PRO A 62 8.18 -35.42 5.96
N LYS A 63 8.45 -36.64 5.47
CA LYS A 63 9.25 -37.63 6.20
C LYS A 63 10.70 -37.18 6.37
N GLU A 64 11.30 -36.63 5.31
CA GLU A 64 12.67 -36.10 5.39
C GLU A 64 12.74 -34.89 6.34
N ILE A 65 11.72 -34.03 6.33
CA ILE A 65 11.62 -32.93 7.28
C ILE A 65 11.53 -33.45 8.72
N GLU A 66 10.72 -34.46 8.98
CA GLU A 66 10.58 -35.06 10.32
C GLU A 66 11.89 -35.67 10.82
N GLU A 67 12.57 -36.43 9.97
CA GLU A 67 13.86 -37.06 10.29
C GLU A 67 14.95 -36.03 10.58
N LYS A 68 14.97 -34.92 9.83
CA LYS A 68 16.01 -33.89 9.92
C LYS A 68 15.54 -32.63 10.65
N LEU A 69 14.41 -32.68 11.33
CA LEU A 69 13.73 -31.50 11.89
C LEU A 69 14.61 -30.72 12.86
N GLU A 70 15.32 -31.43 13.73
CA GLU A 70 16.19 -30.81 14.73
C GLU A 70 17.39 -30.11 14.08
N LEU A 71 17.97 -30.69 13.02
CA LEU A 71 19.03 -30.04 12.24
C LEU A 71 18.52 -28.77 11.54
N ILE A 72 17.32 -28.83 10.96
CA ILE A 72 16.70 -27.67 10.30
C ILE A 72 16.41 -26.56 11.32
N LYS A 73 15.96 -26.90 12.53
CA LYS A 73 15.68 -25.91 13.59
C LYS A 73 16.93 -25.22 14.12
N GLN A 74 18.10 -25.86 14.05
CA GLN A 74 19.38 -25.26 14.43
C GLN A 74 19.85 -24.20 13.41
N LEU A 75 19.32 -24.20 12.18
CA LEU A 75 19.62 -23.19 11.18
C LEU A 75 19.05 -21.82 11.56
N PRO A 76 19.67 -20.72 11.09
CA PRO A 76 19.19 -19.37 11.36
C PRO A 76 17.75 -19.19 10.87
N LYS A 77 16.88 -18.72 11.77
CA LYS A 77 15.46 -18.45 11.46
C LYS A 77 15.27 -17.38 10.39
N TYR A 78 16.19 -16.43 10.29
CA TYR A 78 16.13 -15.32 9.36
C TYR A 78 17.49 -15.11 8.71
N SER A 79 17.50 -14.81 7.41
CA SER A 79 18.71 -14.33 6.74
C SER A 79 19.10 -12.95 7.26
N GLU A 80 20.35 -12.54 7.04
CA GLU A 80 20.79 -11.18 7.38
C GLU A 80 19.95 -10.12 6.64
N GLU A 81 19.60 -10.36 5.38
CA GLU A 81 18.71 -9.46 4.63
C GLU A 81 17.29 -9.38 5.23
N GLU A 82 16.73 -10.49 5.69
CA GLU A 82 15.41 -10.50 6.35
C GLU A 82 15.47 -9.78 7.70
N LYS A 83 16.56 -9.95 8.46
CA LYS A 83 16.79 -9.20 9.70
C LYS A 83 16.87 -7.70 9.41
N GLN A 84 17.64 -7.29 8.40
CA GLN A 84 17.75 -5.89 7.99
C GLN A 84 16.40 -5.34 7.56
N ARG A 85 15.65 -6.05 6.71
CA ARG A 85 14.29 -5.65 6.29
C ARG A 85 13.34 -5.48 7.48
N LYS A 86 13.42 -6.36 8.48
CA LYS A 86 12.61 -6.23 9.71
C LYS A 86 13.01 -5.02 10.54
N VAL A 87 14.30 -4.77 10.72
CA VAL A 87 14.81 -3.60 11.42
C VAL A 87 14.35 -2.32 10.72
N GLU A 88 14.48 -2.27 9.39
CA GLU A 88 14.04 -1.13 8.59
C GLU A 88 12.53 -0.94 8.68
N TYR A 89 11.74 -2.02 8.55
CA TYR A 89 10.29 -1.97 8.70
C TYR A 89 9.89 -1.44 10.08
N GLN A 90 10.50 -1.93 11.16
CA GLN A 90 10.24 -1.46 12.52
C GLN A 90 10.61 0.01 12.68
N ARG A 91 11.75 0.46 12.14
CA ARG A 91 12.16 1.86 12.13
C ARG A 91 11.13 2.73 11.41
N LYS A 92 10.73 2.35 10.19
CA LYS A 92 9.70 3.04 9.40
C LYS A 92 8.36 3.07 10.13
N TRP A 93 7.98 1.98 10.79
CA TRP A 93 6.73 1.87 11.53
C TRP A 93 6.71 2.76 12.77
N ARG A 94 7.79 2.77 13.57
CA ARG A 94 7.93 3.66 14.74
C ARG A 94 7.81 5.11 14.33
N LYS A 95 8.54 5.50 13.29
CA LYS A 95 8.52 6.85 12.74
C LYS A 95 7.14 7.23 12.20
N ALA A 96 6.49 6.35 11.43
CA ALA A 96 5.13 6.59 10.95
C ALA A 96 4.10 6.76 12.09
N ASN A 97 4.30 6.12 13.24
CA ASN A 97 3.43 6.30 14.41
C ASN A 97 3.62 7.64 15.13
N GLU A 98 4.69 8.38 14.84
CA GLU A 98 4.84 9.77 15.31
C GLU A 98 3.93 10.73 14.51
N LEU A 99 3.57 10.34 13.28
CA LEU A 99 2.60 11.05 12.45
C LEU A 99 1.17 10.66 12.82
N VAL A 100 0.77 10.95 14.05
CA VAL A 100 -0.59 10.78 14.52
C VAL A 100 -1.03 12.10 15.11
N PHE A 101 -2.27 12.51 14.83
CA PHE A 101 -2.89 13.63 15.52
C PHE A 101 -4.31 13.28 15.93
N TYR A 102 -4.81 13.87 17.00
CA TYR A 102 -6.19 13.75 17.44
C TYR A 102 -7.06 14.82 16.75
N CYS A 103 -8.13 14.39 16.08
CA CYS A 103 -9.11 15.31 15.52
C CYS A 103 -10.27 15.50 16.52
N PRO A 104 -10.51 16.72 17.04
CA PRO A 104 -11.62 16.99 17.96
C PRO A 104 -12.99 16.84 17.28
N LEU A 105 -13.09 17.16 15.98
CA LEU A 105 -14.34 17.05 15.22
C LEU A 105 -14.75 15.59 14.98
N CYS A 106 -13.79 14.70 14.73
CA CYS A 106 -14.05 13.27 14.54
C CYS A 106 -13.96 12.45 15.83
N ASN A 107 -13.49 13.04 16.94
CA ASN A 107 -13.18 12.37 18.20
C ASN A 107 -12.32 11.10 18.04
N LYS A 108 -11.30 11.15 17.16
CA LYS A 108 -10.42 9.99 16.89
C LYS A 108 -9.00 10.40 16.50
N ASN A 109 -8.06 9.49 16.72
CA ASN A 109 -6.69 9.63 16.22
C ASN A 109 -6.64 9.37 14.71
N ILE A 110 -6.09 10.32 13.97
CA ILE A 110 -5.92 10.27 12.52
C ILE A 110 -4.49 9.92 12.20
N ARG A 111 -4.33 9.05 11.19
CA ARG A 111 -3.05 8.57 10.68
C ARG A 111 -2.97 8.83 9.18
N PRO A 112 -1.78 9.09 8.64
CA PRO A 112 -1.60 9.13 7.20
C PRO A 112 -1.83 7.73 6.60
N PRO A 113 -2.43 7.62 5.42
CA PRO A 113 -2.48 6.38 4.65
C PRO A 113 -1.09 5.79 4.42
N ARG A 114 -1.02 4.47 4.20
CA ARG A 114 0.23 3.73 4.03
C ARG A 114 1.10 4.28 2.90
N ASP A 115 0.44 4.65 1.81
CA ASP A 115 1.08 5.04 0.56
C ASP A 115 0.94 6.55 0.30
N SER A 116 0.73 7.33 1.37
CA SER A 116 0.66 8.78 1.25
C SER A 116 2.04 9.41 1.18
N GLU A 117 2.20 10.38 0.28
CA GLU A 117 3.44 11.13 0.08
C GLU A 117 3.96 11.77 1.38
N ILE A 118 3.06 12.33 2.20
CA ILE A 118 3.44 12.93 3.50
C ILE A 118 4.14 11.91 4.39
N ARG A 119 3.62 10.68 4.46
CA ARG A 119 4.22 9.60 5.25
C ARG A 119 5.59 9.20 4.69
N GLU A 120 5.70 9.08 3.37
CA GLU A 120 6.94 8.69 2.72
C GLU A 120 8.04 9.73 2.93
N LEU A 121 7.75 11.01 2.68
CA LEU A 121 8.70 12.11 2.85
C LEU A 121 9.18 12.22 4.30
N TYR A 122 8.28 12.08 5.27
CA TYR A 122 8.66 12.08 6.69
C TYR A 122 9.55 10.88 7.02
N ILE A 123 9.18 9.67 6.59
CA ILE A 123 9.99 8.46 6.83
C ILE A 123 11.41 8.64 6.28
N LYS A 124 11.56 9.27 5.11
CA LYS A 124 12.84 9.56 4.45
C LYS A 124 13.60 10.77 5.02
N ASP A 125 13.13 11.40 6.11
CA ASP A 125 13.74 12.61 6.69
C ASP A 125 13.77 13.82 5.73
N LEU A 126 12.91 13.82 4.70
CA LEU A 126 12.80 14.90 3.70
C LEU A 126 11.78 15.98 4.11
N LYS A 127 11.05 15.75 5.20
CA LYS A 127 10.07 16.67 5.74
C LYS A 127 10.04 16.54 7.26
N ASP A 128 9.97 17.66 7.97
CA ASP A 128 9.88 17.69 9.43
C ASP A 128 8.49 17.27 9.94
N LYS A 129 8.41 17.03 11.24
CA LYS A 129 7.21 16.54 11.90
C LYS A 129 6.07 17.56 11.86
N ASP A 130 6.33 18.82 12.16
CA ASP A 130 5.30 19.86 12.25
C ASP A 130 4.65 20.09 10.89
N ASN A 131 5.45 20.24 9.83
CA ASN A 131 4.93 20.38 8.48
C ASN A 131 4.19 19.13 7.99
N SER A 132 4.59 17.95 8.47
CA SER A 132 3.90 16.69 8.15
C SER A 132 2.55 16.59 8.86
N ILE A 133 2.47 16.94 10.14
CA ILE A 133 1.23 16.98 10.91
C ILE A 133 0.30 18.08 10.40
N THR A 134 0.79 19.29 10.12
CA THR A 134 -0.01 20.38 9.53
C THR A 134 -0.60 19.96 8.19
N GLY A 135 0.21 19.37 7.31
CA GLY A 135 -0.27 18.84 6.03
C GLY A 135 -1.32 17.74 6.21
N LEU A 136 -1.15 16.87 7.21
CA LEU A 136 -2.09 15.80 7.53
C LEU A 136 -3.42 16.34 8.11
N ILE A 137 -3.39 17.36 8.96
CA ILE A 137 -4.58 18.05 9.48
C ILE A 137 -5.36 18.66 8.31
N ILE A 138 -4.70 19.45 7.46
CA ILE A 138 -5.33 20.11 6.30
C ILE A 138 -5.94 19.07 5.35
N ALA A 139 -5.20 18.01 5.04
CA ALA A 139 -5.70 16.94 4.17
C ALA A 139 -6.93 16.25 4.80
N HIS A 140 -6.85 15.86 6.07
CA HIS A 140 -7.97 15.22 6.77
C HIS A 140 -9.22 16.10 6.78
N LEU A 141 -9.08 17.38 7.17
CA LEU A 141 -10.20 18.31 7.22
C LEU A 141 -10.81 18.53 5.83
N ARG A 142 -9.99 18.64 4.79
CA ARG A 142 -10.48 18.79 3.41
C ARG A 142 -11.30 17.58 2.98
N HIS A 143 -10.81 16.37 3.20
CA HIS A 143 -11.47 15.15 2.74
C HIS A 143 -12.64 14.69 3.62
N GLN A 144 -12.72 15.12 4.88
CA GLN A 144 -13.71 14.58 5.82
C GLN A 144 -14.69 15.62 6.37
N HIS A 145 -14.34 16.91 6.30
CA HIS A 145 -15.12 18.01 6.87
C HIS A 145 -15.54 19.03 5.83
N THR A 146 -15.39 18.71 4.54
CA THR A 146 -15.86 19.53 3.44
C THR A 146 -16.37 18.66 2.29
N ASP A 147 -17.07 19.28 1.34
CA ASP A 147 -17.55 18.69 0.08
C ASP A 147 -16.45 18.59 -1.01
N TYR A 148 -15.17 18.75 -0.65
CA TYR A 148 -14.05 18.74 -1.61
C TYR A 148 -14.04 17.51 -2.51
N ASP A 149 -14.21 16.31 -1.94
CA ASP A 149 -14.12 15.08 -2.72
C ASP A 149 -15.27 14.96 -3.73
N GLN A 150 -16.47 15.42 -3.35
CA GLN A 150 -17.60 15.49 -4.28
C GLN A 150 -17.27 16.43 -5.45
N LYS A 151 -16.83 17.67 -5.17
CA LYS A 151 -16.48 18.63 -6.23
C LYS A 151 -15.30 18.21 -7.08
N ARG A 152 -14.34 17.50 -6.49
CA ARG A 152 -13.21 16.91 -7.20
C ARG A 152 -13.66 15.79 -8.15
N LEU A 153 -14.67 15.00 -7.78
CA LEU A 153 -15.25 13.99 -8.67
C LEU A 153 -16.06 14.65 -9.78
N GLU A 154 -16.79 15.71 -9.48
CA GLU A 154 -17.50 16.53 -10.47
C GLU A 154 -16.54 17.23 -11.46
N ALA A 155 -15.28 17.48 -11.09
CA ALA A 155 -14.26 17.95 -12.03
C ALA A 155 -14.04 17.00 -13.21
N GLY A 156 -14.31 15.70 -13.03
CA GLY A 156 -14.26 14.72 -14.13
C GLY A 156 -15.40 14.88 -15.13
N LYS A 157 -16.45 15.62 -14.77
CA LYS A 157 -17.64 15.91 -15.60
C LYS A 157 -17.59 17.29 -16.25
N VAL A 158 -16.49 18.04 -16.11
CA VAL A 158 -16.26 19.21 -16.97
C VAL A 158 -16.10 18.63 -18.36
N VAL A 159 -17.16 18.72 -19.17
CA VAL A 159 -17.24 18.10 -20.50
C VAL A 159 -16.32 18.93 -21.41
N PRO A 160 -15.17 18.41 -21.88
CA PRO A 160 -14.51 19.00 -23.03
C PRO A 160 -15.41 18.75 -24.25
N ASP A 161 -15.26 19.56 -25.30
CA ASP A 161 -15.81 19.17 -26.59
C ASP A 161 -15.25 17.78 -26.96
N THR A 162 -16.15 16.85 -27.26
CA THR A 162 -15.81 15.46 -27.59
C THR A 162 -16.04 15.20 -29.07
N GLU A 163 -15.21 14.34 -29.66
CA GLU A 163 -15.47 13.71 -30.95
C GLU A 163 -15.75 12.22 -30.76
N GLU A 164 -16.48 11.64 -31.70
CA GLU A 164 -16.79 10.22 -31.70
C GLU A 164 -15.67 9.47 -32.44
N GLU A 165 -14.90 8.67 -31.71
CA GLU A 165 -13.91 7.77 -32.29
C GLU A 165 -14.50 6.37 -32.39
N CYS A 166 -14.58 5.84 -33.60
CA CYS A 166 -15.02 4.48 -33.85
C CYS A 166 -13.84 3.56 -34.15
N LYS A 167 -13.79 2.41 -33.47
CA LYS A 167 -12.79 1.36 -33.71
C LYS A 167 -13.47 0.14 -34.28
N GLU A 168 -12.94 -0.35 -35.39
CA GLU A 168 -13.29 -1.66 -35.91
C GLU A 168 -12.76 -2.76 -34.98
N ILE A 169 -13.63 -3.67 -34.56
CA ILE A 169 -13.32 -4.81 -33.73
C ILE A 169 -13.65 -6.08 -34.50
N VAL A 170 -12.67 -6.96 -34.63
CA VAL A 170 -12.89 -8.29 -35.22
C VAL A 170 -13.43 -9.20 -34.11
N THR A 171 -14.66 -9.67 -34.30
CA THR A 171 -15.32 -10.61 -33.40
C THR A 171 -14.70 -12.01 -33.48
N GLU A 172 -14.99 -12.88 -32.52
CA GLU A 172 -14.49 -14.27 -32.51
C GLU A 172 -14.92 -15.07 -33.76
N ASP A 173 -16.02 -14.67 -34.40
CA ASP A 173 -16.57 -15.28 -35.61
C ASP A 173 -15.97 -14.68 -36.91
N GLY A 174 -15.10 -13.66 -36.80
CA GLY A 174 -14.45 -13.01 -37.93
C GLY A 174 -15.24 -11.87 -38.57
N ASP A 175 -16.39 -11.51 -38.00
CA ASP A 175 -17.17 -10.33 -38.41
C ASP A 175 -16.52 -9.04 -37.88
N ILE A 176 -16.64 -7.96 -38.65
CA ILE A 176 -16.15 -6.63 -38.28
C ILE A 176 -17.31 -5.85 -37.65
N ASP A 177 -17.22 -5.60 -36.35
CA ASP A 177 -18.09 -4.69 -35.62
C ASP A 177 -17.40 -3.32 -35.47
N GLU A 178 -18.19 -2.28 -35.18
CA GLU A 178 -17.69 -0.94 -34.94
C GLU A 178 -18.09 -0.51 -33.51
N GLU A 179 -17.10 -0.26 -32.65
CA GLU A 179 -17.32 0.25 -31.30
C GLU A 179 -16.89 1.73 -31.25
N CYS A 180 -17.88 2.61 -31.10
CA CYS A 180 -17.69 4.04 -31.00
C CYS A 180 -17.63 4.50 -29.54
N TYR A 181 -16.70 5.39 -29.23
CA TYR A 181 -16.57 6.01 -27.92
C TYR A 181 -16.28 7.50 -28.06
N GLU A 182 -16.86 8.30 -27.17
CA GLU A 182 -16.58 9.73 -27.08
C GLU A 182 -15.16 9.94 -26.52
N VAL A 183 -14.32 10.63 -27.27
CA VAL A 183 -13.00 11.11 -26.82
C VAL A 183 -12.98 12.63 -26.75
N PRO A 184 -12.23 13.23 -25.81
CA PRO A 184 -11.95 14.65 -25.85
C PRO A 184 -11.23 15.03 -27.17
N LEU A 185 -11.65 16.13 -27.82
CA LEU A 185 -10.98 16.67 -29.03
C LEU A 185 -9.47 16.91 -28.82
N ASP A 186 -9.09 17.33 -27.61
CA ASP A 186 -7.68 17.36 -27.18
C ASP A 186 -7.56 16.72 -25.79
N PRO A 187 -7.14 15.44 -25.71
CA PRO A 187 -6.94 14.75 -24.44
C PRO A 187 -5.89 15.40 -23.54
N PHE A 188 -4.88 16.08 -24.10
CA PHE A 188 -3.84 16.75 -23.32
C PHE A 188 -4.34 18.06 -22.73
N GLU A 189 -5.04 18.88 -23.52
CA GLU A 189 -5.65 20.12 -23.03
C GLU A 189 -6.68 19.82 -21.94
N TYR A 190 -7.53 18.82 -22.13
CA TYR A 190 -8.48 18.37 -21.11
C TYR A 190 -7.79 17.97 -19.80
N GLN A 191 -6.73 17.17 -19.86
CA GLN A 191 -5.98 16.78 -18.66
C GLN A 191 -5.35 17.99 -17.96
N PHE A 192 -4.83 18.94 -18.74
CA PHE A 192 -4.23 20.17 -18.22
C PHE A 192 -5.26 21.05 -17.52
N GLU A 193 -6.41 21.31 -18.15
CA GLU A 193 -7.50 22.12 -17.57
C GLU A 193 -8.08 21.48 -16.31
N LYS A 194 -8.31 20.16 -16.37
CA LYS A 194 -8.76 19.39 -15.20
C LYS A 194 -7.77 19.49 -14.05
N ALA A 195 -6.47 19.35 -14.32
CA ALA A 195 -5.44 19.50 -13.30
C ALA A 195 -5.42 20.93 -12.72
N ARG A 196 -5.56 21.96 -13.57
CA ARG A 196 -5.63 23.37 -13.16
C ARG A 196 -6.84 23.64 -12.27
N TYR A 197 -8.02 23.13 -12.64
CA TYR A 197 -9.25 23.26 -11.85
C TYR A 197 -9.17 22.51 -10.51
N ILE A 198 -8.69 21.26 -10.51
CA ILE A 198 -8.49 20.51 -9.25
C ILE A 198 -7.48 21.22 -8.35
N GLY A 199 -6.42 21.81 -8.93
CA GLY A 199 -5.44 22.62 -8.22
C GLY A 199 -6.05 23.87 -7.58
N SER A 200 -6.89 24.61 -8.32
CA SER A 200 -7.58 25.80 -7.81
C SER A 200 -8.59 25.45 -6.71
N LEU A 201 -9.36 24.37 -6.90
CA LEU A 201 -10.24 23.81 -5.87
C LEU A 201 -9.44 23.47 -4.60
N LYS A 202 -8.37 22.71 -4.72
CA LYS A 202 -7.52 22.32 -3.59
C LYS A 202 -7.04 23.56 -2.82
N LYS A 203 -6.63 24.62 -3.52
CA LYS A 203 -6.18 25.88 -2.89
C LYS A 203 -7.30 26.59 -2.13
N SER A 204 -8.48 26.69 -2.72
CA SER A 204 -9.67 27.30 -2.09
C SER A 204 -10.08 26.54 -0.83
N TYR A 205 -10.19 25.22 -0.92
CA TYR A 205 -10.56 24.36 0.21
C TYR A 205 -9.50 24.35 1.30
N ASN A 206 -8.21 24.39 0.95
CA ASN A 206 -7.13 24.51 1.92
C ASN A 206 -7.29 25.76 2.81
N ARG A 207 -7.67 26.91 2.23
CA ARG A 207 -7.93 28.13 3.01
C ARG A 207 -9.08 27.92 4.00
N LYS A 208 -10.21 27.39 3.52
CA LYS A 208 -11.38 27.10 4.37
C LYS A 208 -11.05 26.18 5.54
N VAL A 209 -10.28 25.12 5.29
CA VAL A 209 -9.97 24.16 6.36
C VAL A 209 -8.87 24.65 7.31
N ILE A 210 -8.01 25.57 6.88
CA ILE A 210 -7.09 26.28 7.78
C ILE A 210 -7.91 27.11 8.77
N ASP A 211 -8.93 27.83 8.32
CA ASP A 211 -9.81 28.61 9.20
C ASP A 211 -10.54 27.70 10.20
N ILE A 212 -11.05 26.54 9.73
CA ILE A 212 -11.63 25.51 10.60
C ILE A 212 -10.62 25.01 11.62
N ALA A 213 -9.39 24.71 11.20
CA ALA A 213 -8.34 24.20 12.08
C ALA A 213 -7.96 25.22 13.16
N ILE A 214 -7.82 26.49 12.80
CA ILE A 214 -7.52 27.58 13.75
C ILE A 214 -8.69 27.78 14.72
N LYS A 215 -9.93 27.83 14.22
CA LYS A 215 -11.13 27.98 15.06
C LYS A 215 -11.28 26.87 16.10
N ASN A 216 -10.83 25.66 15.77
CA ASN A 216 -10.85 24.50 16.67
C ASN A 216 -9.53 24.34 17.46
N GLY A 217 -8.64 25.33 17.41
CA GLY A 217 -7.36 25.33 18.13
C GLY A 217 -6.39 24.24 17.69
N MET A 218 -6.58 23.62 16.51
CA MET A 218 -5.72 22.55 16.00
C MET A 218 -4.42 23.08 15.39
N LEU A 219 -4.49 24.27 14.80
CA LEU A 219 -3.35 24.99 14.24
C LEU A 219 -3.26 26.37 14.89
N VAL A 220 -2.03 26.85 15.07
CA VAL A 220 -1.72 28.21 15.50
C VAL A 220 -0.84 28.90 14.47
N SER A 221 -1.09 30.18 14.26
CA SER A 221 -0.23 31.03 13.42
C SER A 221 0.87 31.61 14.28
N THR A 222 2.12 31.26 13.98
CA THR A 222 3.32 31.82 14.62
C THR A 222 4.10 32.66 13.61
N GLU A 223 4.81 33.68 14.07
CA GLU A 223 5.73 34.45 13.23
C GLU A 223 7.15 33.94 13.42
N GLU A 224 7.78 33.52 12.32
CA GLU A 224 9.20 33.12 12.29
C GLU A 224 9.86 33.78 11.08
N ASN A 225 10.97 34.48 11.30
CA ASN A 225 11.70 35.20 10.25
C ASN A 225 10.79 36.09 9.38
N GLU A 226 9.93 36.88 10.03
CA GLU A 226 8.97 37.81 9.38
C GLU A 226 7.92 37.12 8.49
N ARG A 227 7.79 35.78 8.60
CA ARG A 227 6.78 35.00 7.87
C ARG A 227 5.82 34.35 8.84
N LYS A 228 4.53 34.37 8.49
CA LYS A 228 3.50 33.62 9.19
C LYS A 228 3.59 32.14 8.82
N ILE A 229 3.83 31.30 9.82
CA ILE A 229 3.94 29.85 9.70
C ILE A 229 2.81 29.22 10.53
N LEU A 230 2.16 28.20 9.97
CA LEU A 230 1.15 27.42 10.67
C LEU A 230 1.80 26.23 11.36
N LYS A 231 1.64 26.14 12.68
CA LYS A 231 2.13 25.01 13.47
C LYS A 231 0.99 24.24 14.13
N PRO A 232 1.15 22.92 14.34
CA PRO A 232 0.22 22.14 15.14
C PRO A 232 0.18 22.63 16.58
N ASN A 233 -1.02 22.78 17.13
CA ASN A 233 -1.17 22.99 18.56
C ASN A 233 -1.26 21.64 19.28
N TYR A 234 -0.12 21.17 19.79
CA TYR A 234 -0.03 19.86 20.42
C TYR A 234 -0.85 19.70 21.70
N GLU A 235 -1.29 20.79 22.36
CA GLU A 235 -2.23 20.67 23.49
C GLU A 235 -3.58 20.10 23.05
N VAL A 236 -3.99 20.41 21.82
CA VAL A 236 -5.28 19.98 21.25
C VAL A 236 -5.13 18.72 20.39
N VAL A 237 -4.07 18.65 19.58
CA VAL A 237 -3.92 17.60 18.57
C VAL A 237 -3.07 16.42 19.02
N SER A 238 -2.56 16.41 20.25
CA SER A 238 -1.81 15.26 20.77
C SER A 238 -2.65 13.97 20.70
N PRO A 239 -2.08 12.85 20.24
CA PRO A 239 -2.79 11.58 20.18
C PRO A 239 -3.33 11.19 21.56
N LYS A 240 -4.62 10.89 21.64
CA LYS A 240 -5.18 10.34 22.87
C LYS A 240 -4.78 8.87 23.01
N PRO A 241 -4.44 8.38 24.21
CA PRO A 241 -4.22 6.96 24.41
C PRO A 241 -5.46 6.19 23.95
N LYS A 242 -5.26 5.07 23.27
CA LYS A 242 -6.38 4.16 23.00
C LYS A 242 -6.91 3.74 24.36
N GLN A 243 -8.13 4.18 24.71
CA GLN A 243 -8.85 3.61 25.84
C GLN A 243 -8.94 2.11 25.54
N GLY A 244 -8.32 1.29 26.40
CA GLY A 244 -8.30 -0.15 26.24
C GLY A 244 -9.72 -0.67 26.08
N LYS A 245 -9.96 -1.41 25.00
CA LYS A 245 -11.06 -2.37 24.92
C LYS A 245 -10.47 -3.74 25.14
#